data_AF-A0A8M1FMU7-F1
#
_entry.id   AF-A0A8M1FMU7-F1
#
_cell.length_a   1.000
_cell.length_b   1.000
_cell.length_c   1.000
_cell.angle_alpha   90.00
_cell.angle_beta   90.00
_cell.angle_gamma   90.00
#
_symmetry.space_group_name_H-M   'P 1'
#
loop_
_entity.id
_entity.type
_entity.pdbx_description
1 polymer ?
#
loop_
_entity_poly.entity_id
_entity_poly.type
_entity_poly.pdbx_seq_one_letter_code
_entity_poly.pdbx_strand_id
1 'polypeptide(L)'
;MSLNKDGSYTGFIKVQLKLVRPVSVPSSKKPPSLQDARRGPGRGTAVKRRTSFYLPKDAVKHLHVLSRTRAREVIEALLRKFLVVDDPRKFALFERAERHSQVYLRKLSDDEQPLRLRLLAGPSEKALSFVLKENDSGEVNWDAFSMPELHNFLRILQREEEEHLRQILQKYSYCRQKIQEALHACPLG
;
A
#
# COMPACT_ATOMS: atom_id res chain seq x y z
N MET A 1 -13.22 -24.96 -11.55
CA MET A 1 -12.40 -25.34 -10.37
C MET A 1 -12.32 -26.86 -10.34
N SER A 2 -11.30 -27.42 -9.72
CA SER A 2 -11.08 -28.87 -9.68
C SER A 2 -10.90 -29.32 -8.24
N LEU A 3 -11.69 -30.30 -7.81
CA LEU A 3 -11.60 -30.92 -6.49
C LEU A 3 -10.56 -32.05 -6.52
N ASN A 4 -9.68 -32.06 -5.53
CA ASN A 4 -8.68 -33.10 -5.34
C ASN A 4 -9.22 -34.17 -4.36
N LYS A 5 -8.59 -35.36 -4.37
CA LYS A 5 -9.00 -36.50 -3.54
C LYS A 5 -8.89 -36.24 -2.03
N ASP A 6 -8.01 -35.33 -1.62
CA ASP A 6 -7.79 -34.93 -0.23
C ASP A 6 -8.79 -33.85 0.25
N GLY A 7 -9.79 -33.51 -0.56
CA GLY A 7 -10.75 -32.44 -0.27
C GLY A 7 -10.21 -31.03 -0.51
N SER A 8 -8.93 -30.87 -0.87
CA SER A 8 -8.42 -29.59 -1.37
C SER A 8 -8.96 -29.33 -2.77
N TYR A 9 -8.97 -28.08 -3.19
CA TYR A 9 -9.42 -27.72 -4.54
C TYR A 9 -8.45 -26.72 -5.16
N THR A 10 -8.42 -26.68 -6.48
CA THR A 10 -7.63 -25.71 -7.24
C THR A 10 -8.51 -24.97 -8.23
N GLY A 11 -8.06 -23.80 -8.65
CA GLY A 11 -8.79 -23.02 -9.62
C GLY A 11 -8.11 -21.72 -9.96
N PHE A 12 -8.78 -20.94 -10.80
CA PHE A 12 -8.25 -19.68 -11.28
C PHE A 12 -8.83 -18.51 -10.51
N ILE A 13 -7.96 -17.56 -10.17
CA ILE A 13 -8.36 -16.21 -9.78
C ILE A 13 -7.77 -15.21 -10.77
N LYS A 14 -8.50 -14.12 -10.99
CA LYS A 14 -8.07 -12.97 -11.78
C LYS A 14 -7.76 -11.83 -10.84
N VAL A 15 -6.54 -11.30 -10.91
CA VAL A 15 -6.09 -10.16 -10.10
C VAL A 15 -5.71 -9.01 -11.03
N GLN A 16 -6.32 -7.85 -10.82
CA GLN A 16 -5.94 -6.60 -11.47
C GLN A 16 -4.88 -5.90 -10.62
N LEU A 17 -3.79 -5.46 -11.22
CA LEU A 17 -2.73 -4.71 -10.56
C LEU A 17 -2.96 -3.22 -10.81
N LYS A 18 -3.15 -2.47 -9.73
CA LYS A 18 -3.29 -1.01 -9.73
C LYS A 18 -2.21 -0.41 -8.83
N LEU A 19 -0.99 -0.40 -9.34
CA LEU A 19 0.18 0.21 -8.68
C LEU A 19 0.35 1.64 -9.20
N VAL A 20 0.70 2.58 -8.32
CA VAL A 20 0.72 4.02 -8.61
C VAL A 20 2.16 4.54 -8.77
N ARG A 21 3.17 3.82 -8.26
CA ARG A 21 4.56 4.25 -8.29
C ARG A 21 5.41 3.58 -9.38
N PRO A 22 6.48 4.23 -9.86
CA PRO A 22 7.48 3.55 -10.66
C PRO A 22 8.22 2.56 -9.74
N VAL A 23 8.13 1.28 -10.09
CA VAL A 23 8.50 0.18 -9.21
C VAL A 23 9.98 -0.13 -9.33
N SER A 24 10.68 -0.40 -8.23
CA SER A 24 12.08 -0.77 -8.28
C SER A 24 12.26 -2.18 -8.86
N VAL A 25 13.04 -2.32 -9.93
CA VAL A 25 13.48 -3.63 -10.48
C VAL A 25 15.01 -3.77 -10.35
N PRO A 26 15.57 -4.99 -10.30
CA PRO A 26 17.02 -5.18 -10.31
C PRO A 26 17.60 -4.74 -11.66
N SER A 27 18.68 -3.95 -11.66
CA SER A 27 19.37 -3.61 -12.90
C SER A 27 19.97 -4.86 -13.55
N SER A 28 19.64 -5.12 -14.81
CA SER A 28 20.30 -6.14 -15.64
C SER A 28 21.82 -5.98 -15.56
N LYS A 29 22.53 -7.06 -15.24
CA LYS A 29 24.00 -7.09 -15.16
C LYS A 29 24.58 -6.65 -16.51
N LYS A 30 25.16 -5.44 -16.58
CA LYS A 30 26.02 -5.08 -17.71
C LYS A 30 27.29 -5.96 -17.68
N PRO A 31 27.86 -6.35 -18.83
CA PRO A 31 29.17 -7.00 -18.85
C PRO A 31 30.20 -6.06 -18.21
N PRO A 32 31.18 -6.58 -17.47
CA PRO A 32 32.19 -5.75 -16.84
C PRO A 32 33.03 -5.05 -17.91
N SER A 33 32.92 -3.73 -18.00
CA SER A 33 33.87 -2.89 -18.73
C SER A 33 35.14 -2.74 -17.90
N LEU A 34 36.29 -2.75 -18.57
CA LEU A 34 37.67 -2.82 -18.05
C LEU A 34 38.14 -1.72 -17.05
N GLN A 35 37.24 -0.91 -16.48
CA GLN A 35 37.60 0.20 -15.59
C GLN A 35 37.54 -0.12 -14.08
N ASP A 36 37.07 -1.32 -13.68
CA ASP A 36 36.93 -1.69 -12.25
C ASP A 36 38.20 -2.21 -11.57
N ALA A 37 39.36 -2.19 -12.24
CA ALA A 37 40.61 -2.75 -11.70
C ALA A 37 41.37 -1.84 -10.70
N ARG A 38 40.78 -0.75 -10.17
CA ARG A 38 41.49 0.23 -9.32
C ARG A 38 40.86 0.58 -7.98
N ARG A 39 39.90 -0.19 -7.45
CA ARG A 39 39.43 0.00 -6.06
C ARG A 39 39.72 -1.22 -5.20
N GLY A 40 40.60 -1.02 -4.22
CA GLY A 40 41.04 -2.01 -3.24
C GLY A 40 39.91 -2.55 -2.33
N PRO A 41 40.23 -3.50 -1.43
CA PRO A 41 39.24 -4.34 -0.75
C PRO A 41 38.63 -3.59 0.43
N GLY A 42 37.72 -2.66 0.15
CA GLY A 42 36.87 -2.01 1.15
C GLY A 42 35.47 -2.58 1.09
N ARG A 43 34.98 -3.11 2.22
CA ARG A 43 33.58 -3.51 2.44
C ARG A 43 32.63 -2.35 2.15
N GLY A 44 32.15 -2.24 0.92
CA GLY A 44 31.00 -1.43 0.55
C GLY A 44 29.84 -2.37 0.27
N THR A 45 28.78 -2.33 1.07
CA THR A 45 27.51 -2.94 0.72
C THR A 45 27.12 -2.44 -0.66
N ALA A 46 27.15 -3.33 -1.66
CA ALA A 46 26.82 -2.99 -3.03
C ALA A 46 25.39 -2.43 -3.04
N VAL A 47 25.27 -1.10 -3.12
CA VAL A 47 23.99 -0.42 -3.29
C VAL A 47 23.47 -0.90 -4.65
N LYS A 48 22.56 -1.89 -4.61
CA LYS A 48 21.87 -2.40 -5.79
C LYS A 48 21.23 -1.19 -6.46
N ARG A 49 21.74 -0.78 -7.62
CA ARG A 49 21.14 0.27 -8.44
C ARG A 49 19.70 -0.15 -8.72
N ARG A 50 18.75 0.51 -8.05
CA ARG A 50 17.31 0.36 -8.27
C ARG A 50 16.95 1.22 -9.47
N THR A 51 16.58 0.59 -10.58
CA THR A 51 15.98 1.30 -11.72
C THR A 51 14.47 1.28 -11.53
N SER A 52 13.83 2.43 -11.66
CA SER A 52 12.38 2.54 -11.54
C SER A 52 11.75 2.17 -12.89
N PHE A 53 10.98 1.09 -12.93
CA PHE A 53 10.24 0.65 -14.11
C PHE A 53 8.75 0.81 -13.86
N TYR A 54 8.05 1.31 -14.87
CA TYR A 54 6.60 1.36 -14.85
C TYR A 54 6.04 -0.02 -15.17
N LEU A 55 5.28 -0.59 -14.23
CA LEU A 55 4.38 -1.68 -14.57
C LEU A 55 3.30 -1.12 -15.51
N PRO A 56 2.90 -1.81 -16.60
CA PRO A 56 1.78 -1.36 -17.43
C PRO A 56 0.55 -1.10 -16.56
N LYS A 57 -0.03 0.09 -16.70
CA LYS A 57 -1.26 0.46 -15.99
C LYS A 57 -2.32 -0.61 -16.26
N ASP A 58 -3.00 -1.04 -15.19
CA ASP A 58 -4.08 -2.03 -15.23
C ASP A 58 -3.67 -3.43 -15.75
N ALA A 59 -2.43 -3.86 -15.46
CA ALA A 59 -2.03 -5.23 -15.74
C ALA A 59 -2.96 -6.24 -15.04
N VAL A 60 -3.40 -7.26 -15.77
CA VAL A 60 -4.26 -8.33 -15.24
C VAL A 60 -3.50 -9.64 -15.26
N LYS A 61 -3.58 -10.39 -14.15
CA LYS A 61 -3.02 -11.73 -14.07
C LYS A 61 -4.05 -12.77 -13.66
N HIS A 62 -4.10 -13.83 -14.46
CA HIS A 62 -4.79 -15.07 -14.12
C HIS A 62 -3.79 -15.97 -13.40
N LEU A 63 -4.15 -16.39 -12.19
CA LEU A 63 -3.34 -17.25 -11.33
C LEU A 63 -4.09 -18.56 -11.11
N HIS A 64 -3.42 -19.68 -11.34
CA HIS A 64 -3.87 -20.99 -10.87
C HIS A 64 -3.35 -21.17 -9.44
N VAL A 65 -4.25 -21.31 -8.48
CA VAL A 65 -3.92 -21.39 -7.05
C VAL A 65 -4.66 -22.55 -6.40
N LEU A 66 -4.26 -22.88 -5.17
CA LEU A 66 -4.89 -23.90 -4.34
C LEU A 66 -5.85 -23.28 -3.33
N SER A 67 -6.73 -24.09 -2.75
CA SER A 67 -7.70 -23.69 -1.73
C SER A 67 -7.05 -23.05 -0.51
N ARG A 68 -5.84 -23.51 -0.16
CA ARG A 68 -5.04 -23.01 0.97
C ARG A 68 -4.15 -21.81 0.65
N THR A 69 -4.07 -21.38 -0.61
CA THR A 69 -3.22 -20.24 -0.99
C THR A 69 -3.75 -18.98 -0.33
N ARG A 70 -2.90 -18.34 0.47
CA ARG A 70 -3.21 -17.14 1.25
C ARG A 70 -3.01 -15.86 0.43
N ALA A 71 -3.67 -14.78 0.85
CA ALA A 71 -3.55 -13.47 0.22
C ALA A 71 -2.08 -13.00 0.15
N ARG A 72 -1.31 -13.18 1.23
CA ARG A 72 0.13 -12.85 1.25
C ARG A 72 0.94 -13.57 0.17
N GLU A 73 0.65 -14.85 -0.07
CA GLU A 73 1.33 -15.66 -1.08
C GLU A 73 0.98 -15.18 -2.50
N VAL A 74 -0.27 -14.75 -2.70
CA VAL A 74 -0.71 -14.13 -3.97
C VAL A 74 0.01 -12.80 -4.20
N ILE A 75 0.11 -11.95 -3.18
CA ILE A 75 0.84 -10.68 -3.25
C ILE A 75 2.30 -10.95 -3.63
N GLU A 76 3.02 -11.77 -2.87
CA GLU A 76 4.42 -12.11 -3.13
C GLU A 76 4.64 -12.71 -4.52
N ALA A 77 3.78 -13.63 -4.95
CA ALA A 77 3.89 -14.25 -6.26
C ALA A 77 3.71 -13.24 -7.40
N LEU A 78 2.76 -12.30 -7.26
CA LEU A 78 2.55 -11.24 -8.24
C LEU A 78 3.73 -10.26 -8.28
N LEU A 79 4.20 -9.79 -7.12
CA LEU A 79 5.35 -8.89 -7.05
C LEU A 79 6.59 -9.53 -7.68
N ARG A 80 6.88 -10.78 -7.34
CA ARG A 80 7.99 -11.54 -7.94
C ARG A 80 7.84 -11.68 -9.45
N LYS A 81 6.63 -11.99 -9.92
CA LYS A 81 6.33 -12.15 -11.35
C LYS A 81 6.55 -10.87 -12.15
N PHE A 82 6.23 -9.74 -11.56
CA PHE A 82 6.40 -8.43 -12.17
C PHE A 82 7.72 -7.75 -11.76
N LEU A 83 8.64 -8.51 -11.17
CA LEU A 83 9.99 -8.08 -10.75
C LEU A 83 10.00 -6.90 -9.78
N VAL A 84 8.91 -6.71 -9.03
CA VAL A 84 8.79 -5.71 -7.98
C VAL A 84 9.64 -6.12 -6.79
N VAL A 85 10.66 -5.32 -6.46
CA VAL A 85 11.57 -5.59 -5.33
C VAL A 85 11.22 -4.83 -4.05
N ASP A 86 10.12 -4.08 -4.06
CA ASP A 86 9.61 -3.42 -2.87
C ASP A 86 9.05 -4.42 -1.87
N ASP A 87 9.04 -4.03 -0.59
CA ASP A 87 8.54 -4.86 0.50
C ASP A 87 7.07 -5.25 0.22
N PRO A 88 6.74 -6.56 0.20
CA PRO A 88 5.37 -7.03 0.03
C PRO A 88 4.36 -6.39 0.98
N ARG A 89 4.79 -5.98 2.18
CA ARG A 89 3.94 -5.29 3.17
C ARG A 89 3.44 -3.91 2.71
N LYS A 90 4.07 -3.33 1.70
CA LYS A 90 3.60 -2.08 1.07
C LYS A 90 2.42 -2.30 0.15
N PHE A 91 2.04 -3.55 -0.10
CA PHE A 91 0.94 -3.91 -0.99
C PHE A 91 -0.14 -4.65 -0.21
N ALA A 92 -1.35 -4.59 -0.72
CA ALA A 92 -2.47 -5.35 -0.21
C ALA A 92 -3.35 -5.84 -1.34
N LEU A 93 -3.93 -7.03 -1.13
CA LEU A 93 -4.93 -7.59 -1.99
C LEU A 93 -6.30 -7.13 -1.50
N PHE A 94 -7.11 -6.59 -2.40
CA PHE A 94 -8.46 -6.14 -2.12
C PHE A 94 -9.46 -7.03 -2.85
N GLU A 95 -10.56 -7.33 -2.20
CA GLU A 95 -11.78 -7.73 -2.90
C GLU A 95 -12.55 -6.49 -3.33
N ARG A 96 -13.08 -6.54 -4.55
CA ARG A 96 -13.96 -5.53 -5.13
C ARG A 96 -15.28 -6.22 -5.50
N ALA A 97 -16.38 -5.70 -4.99
CA ALA A 97 -17.73 -6.16 -5.30
C ALA A 97 -18.60 -4.98 -5.75
N GLU A 98 -19.55 -5.24 -6.65
CA GLU A 98 -20.52 -4.26 -7.14
C GLU A 98 -21.92 -4.68 -6.71
N ARG A 99 -22.59 -3.85 -5.90
CA ARG A 99 -23.95 -4.09 -5.41
C ARG A 99 -24.77 -2.79 -5.49
N HIS A 100 -25.97 -2.87 -6.06
CA HIS A 100 -26.87 -1.72 -6.25
C HIS A 100 -26.18 -0.50 -6.89
N SER A 101 -25.35 -0.73 -7.91
CA SER A 101 -24.56 0.31 -8.59
C SER A 101 -23.51 1.02 -7.71
N GLN A 102 -23.22 0.50 -6.52
CA GLN A 102 -22.10 0.94 -5.67
C GLN A 102 -20.96 -0.07 -5.73
N VAL A 103 -19.73 0.43 -5.77
CA VAL A 103 -18.51 -0.38 -5.76
C VAL A 103 -17.95 -0.40 -4.34
N TYR A 104 -17.89 -1.58 -3.76
CA TYR A 104 -17.28 -1.84 -2.46
C TYR A 104 -15.86 -2.37 -2.66
N LEU A 105 -14.94 -1.91 -1.82
CA LEU A 105 -13.56 -2.37 -1.82
C LEU A 105 -13.18 -2.70 -0.37
N ARG A 106 -12.79 -3.94 -0.11
CA ARG A 106 -12.34 -4.40 1.21
C ARG A 106 -10.93 -4.98 1.10
N LYS A 107 -10.05 -4.58 2.03
CA LYS A 107 -8.72 -5.16 2.18
C LYS A 107 -8.85 -6.58 2.71
N LEU A 108 -8.20 -7.54 2.07
CA LEU A 108 -8.08 -8.89 2.58
C LEU A 108 -6.99 -8.95 3.65
N SER A 109 -7.22 -9.74 4.69
CA SER A 109 -6.15 -10.10 5.62
C SER A 109 -5.15 -11.04 4.93
N ASP A 110 -3.91 -11.06 5.43
CA ASP A 110 -2.83 -11.85 4.85
C ASP A 110 -3.11 -13.36 4.86
N ASP A 111 -3.95 -13.85 5.79
CA ASP A 111 -4.30 -15.26 5.95
C ASP A 111 -5.61 -15.67 5.27
N GLU A 112 -6.38 -14.71 4.74
CA GLU A 112 -7.55 -15.03 3.93
C GLU A 112 -7.15 -15.78 2.65
N GLN A 113 -8.06 -16.62 2.15
CA GLN A 113 -7.83 -17.52 1.01
C GLN A 113 -8.61 -17.02 -0.22
N PRO A 114 -7.98 -16.35 -1.20
CA PRO A 114 -8.70 -15.73 -2.32
C PRO A 114 -9.47 -16.73 -3.17
N LEU A 115 -8.97 -17.97 -3.30
CA LEU A 115 -9.67 -19.01 -4.05
C LEU A 115 -10.98 -19.43 -3.36
N ARG A 116 -11.00 -19.47 -2.02
CA ARG A 116 -12.20 -19.76 -1.24
C ARG A 116 -13.23 -18.65 -1.41
N LEU A 117 -12.81 -17.39 -1.36
CA LEU A 117 -13.68 -16.25 -1.61
C LEU A 117 -14.28 -16.30 -3.03
N ARG A 118 -13.46 -16.63 -4.05
CA ARG A 118 -13.94 -16.82 -5.43
C ARG A 118 -14.95 -17.96 -5.55
N LEU A 119 -14.72 -19.08 -4.86
CA LEU A 119 -15.66 -20.19 -4.87
C LEU A 119 -17.02 -19.79 -4.27
N LEU A 120 -17.02 -19.06 -3.14
CA LEU A 120 -18.24 -18.62 -2.47
C LEU A 120 -19.01 -17.55 -3.25
N ALA A 121 -18.31 -16.60 -3.88
CA ALA A 121 -18.93 -15.52 -4.66
C ALA A 121 -19.35 -15.95 -6.08
N GLY A 122 -18.81 -17.07 -6.58
CA GLY A 122 -19.06 -17.55 -7.93
C GLY A 122 -18.23 -16.84 -9.03
N PRO A 123 -18.53 -17.12 -10.31
CA PRO A 123 -17.70 -16.69 -11.43
C PRO A 123 -17.91 -15.23 -11.85
N SER A 124 -18.91 -14.54 -11.30
CA SER A 124 -19.22 -13.15 -11.66
C SER A 124 -18.13 -12.18 -11.20
N GLU A 125 -17.54 -11.44 -12.14
CA GLU A 125 -16.57 -10.38 -11.85
C GLU A 125 -17.21 -9.17 -11.15
N LYS A 126 -18.54 -9.01 -11.26
CA LYS A 126 -19.29 -8.01 -10.49
C LYS A 126 -19.49 -8.43 -9.05
N ALA A 127 -19.77 -9.72 -8.81
CA ALA A 127 -19.93 -10.25 -7.46
C ALA A 127 -18.61 -10.20 -6.67
N LEU A 128 -17.50 -10.50 -7.34
CA LEU A 128 -16.17 -10.43 -6.75
C LEU A 128 -15.12 -10.23 -7.85
N SER A 129 -14.17 -9.36 -7.61
CA SER A 129 -12.94 -9.20 -8.40
C SER A 129 -11.79 -8.90 -7.43
N PHE A 130 -10.56 -9.27 -7.78
CA PHE A 130 -9.41 -9.00 -6.92
C PHE A 130 -8.54 -7.89 -7.49
N VAL A 131 -8.08 -6.99 -6.63
CA VAL A 131 -7.23 -5.86 -7.00
C VAL A 131 -6.01 -5.82 -6.08
N LEU A 132 -4.81 -5.88 -6.64
CA LEU A 132 -3.56 -5.60 -5.93
C LEU A 132 -3.29 -4.10 -5.99
N LYS A 133 -3.15 -3.46 -4.82
CA LYS A 133 -2.81 -2.03 -4.70
C LYS A 133 -1.67 -1.84 -3.72
N GLU A 134 -1.01 -0.70 -3.80
CA GLU A 134 -0.20 -0.18 -2.71
C GLU A 134 -1.12 0.17 -1.52
N ASN A 135 -0.66 -0.07 -0.28
CA ASN A 135 -1.33 0.40 0.92
C ASN A 135 -1.27 1.93 0.94
N ASP A 136 -2.24 2.58 0.32
CA ASP A 136 -2.41 4.04 0.34
C ASP A 136 -3.29 4.49 1.52
N SER A 137 -3.69 3.54 2.39
CA SER A 137 -4.71 3.72 3.42
C SER A 137 -4.33 4.69 4.55
N GLY A 138 -3.12 5.26 4.55
CA GLY A 138 -2.58 6.00 5.70
C GLY A 138 -2.36 5.13 6.94
N GLU A 139 -2.58 3.81 6.84
CA GLU A 139 -2.48 2.85 7.93
C GLU A 139 -1.02 2.41 8.05
N VAL A 140 -0.28 3.09 8.93
CA VAL A 140 1.12 2.81 9.22
C VAL A 140 1.20 1.50 10.03
N ASN A 141 1.98 0.53 9.53
CA ASN A 141 2.29 -0.67 10.30
C ASN A 141 3.30 -0.32 11.41
N TRP A 142 2.78 0.07 12.58
CA TRP A 142 3.57 0.52 13.71
C TRP A 142 4.51 -0.57 14.27
N ASP A 143 4.14 -1.85 14.12
CA ASP A 143 4.96 -2.99 14.58
C ASP A 143 6.27 -3.16 13.77
N ALA A 144 6.40 -2.48 12.63
CA ALA A 144 7.60 -2.50 11.81
C ALA A 144 8.70 -1.55 12.31
N PHE A 145 8.40 -0.68 13.28
CA PHE A 145 9.31 0.31 13.83
C PHE A 145 9.82 -0.12 15.20
N SER A 146 11.07 0.25 15.50
CA SER A 146 11.65 0.04 16.82
C SER A 146 11.02 0.96 17.86
N MET A 147 11.10 0.58 19.14
CA MET A 147 10.58 1.39 20.24
C MET A 147 11.10 2.85 20.22
N PRO A 148 12.39 3.14 19.96
CA PRO A 148 12.88 4.51 19.84
C PRO A 148 12.26 5.29 18.68
N GLU A 149 12.00 4.65 17.54
CA GLU A 149 11.36 5.27 16.38
C GLU A 149 9.91 5.63 16.71
N LEU A 150 9.17 4.71 17.35
CA LEU A 150 7.81 4.96 17.83
C LEU A 150 7.73 6.14 18.81
N HIS A 151 8.65 6.21 19.77
CA HIS A 151 8.73 7.35 20.68
C HIS A 151 9.03 8.66 19.94
N ASN A 152 9.86 8.63 18.90
CA ASN A 152 10.14 9.80 18.10
C ASN A 152 8.88 10.27 17.34
N PHE A 153 8.13 9.34 16.73
CA PHE A 153 6.87 9.67 16.08
C PHE A 153 5.86 10.30 17.04
N LEU A 154 5.68 9.75 18.24
CA LEU A 154 4.81 10.34 19.26
C LEU A 154 5.22 11.77 19.61
N ARG A 155 6.52 12.01 19.79
CA ARG A 155 7.05 13.34 20.10
C ARG A 155 6.84 14.35 18.96
N ILE A 156 6.97 13.90 17.71
CA ILE A 156 6.70 14.75 16.53
C ILE A 156 5.22 15.10 16.48
N LEU A 157 4.34 14.11 16.61
CA LEU A 157 2.89 14.30 16.58
C LEU A 157 2.41 15.23 17.69
N GLN A 158 2.93 15.07 18.92
CA GLN A 158 2.60 15.96 20.03
C GLN A 158 3.01 17.41 19.75
N ARG A 159 4.20 17.62 19.16
CA ARG A 159 4.65 18.96 18.78
C ARG A 159 3.76 19.57 17.69
N GLU A 160 3.37 18.78 16.69
CA GLU A 160 2.45 19.22 15.63
C GLU A 160 1.08 19.59 16.19
N GLU A 161 0.55 18.79 17.11
CA GLU A 161 -0.73 19.06 17.78
C GLU A 161 -0.69 20.36 18.59
N GLU A 162 0.35 20.57 19.40
CA GLU A 162 0.55 21.80 20.17
C GLU A 162 0.66 23.04 19.27
N GLU A 163 1.34 22.91 18.14
CA GLU A 163 1.44 23.99 17.16
C GLU A 163 0.09 24.29 16.51
N HIS A 164 -0.68 23.26 16.16
CA HIS A 164 -2.00 23.41 15.57
C HIS A 164 -2.98 24.09 16.55
N LEU A 165 -2.98 23.68 17.82
CA LEU A 165 -3.76 24.32 18.88
C LEU A 165 -3.38 25.79 19.02
N ARG A 166 -2.09 26.11 19.03
CA ARG A 166 -1.60 27.49 19.12
C ARG A 166 -2.12 28.34 17.95
N GLN A 167 -2.08 27.83 16.73
CA GLN A 167 -2.60 28.52 15.54
C GLN A 167 -4.11 28.75 15.62
N ILE A 168 -4.88 27.74 16.05
CA ILE A 168 -6.33 27.85 16.25
C ILE A 168 -6.63 28.94 17.28
N LEU A 169 -5.99 28.89 18.45
CA LEU A 169 -6.21 29.85 19.51
C LEU A 169 -5.88 31.28 19.06
N GLN A 170 -4.77 31.48 18.35
CA GLN A 170 -4.41 32.79 17.78
C GLN A 170 -5.44 33.29 16.77
N LYS A 171 -5.95 32.42 15.90
CA LYS A 171 -6.98 32.78 14.93
C LYS A 171 -8.27 33.22 15.62
N TYR A 172 -8.73 32.46 16.61
CA TYR A 172 -9.95 32.81 17.34
C TYR A 172 -9.79 34.03 18.24
N SER A 173 -8.63 34.24 18.87
CA SER A 173 -8.37 35.44 19.66
C SER A 173 -8.37 36.70 18.78
N TYR A 174 -7.74 36.63 17.60
CA TYR A 174 -7.76 37.71 16.63
C TYR A 174 -9.17 38.03 16.13
N CYS A 175 -9.95 37.02 15.75
CA CYS A 175 -11.35 37.21 15.35
C CYS A 175 -12.18 37.84 16.47
N ARG A 176 -12.01 37.38 17.71
CA ARG A 176 -12.70 37.93 18.88
C ARG A 176 -12.35 39.40 19.08
N GLN A 177 -11.08 39.76 18.99
CA GLN A 177 -10.63 41.15 19.11
C GLN A 177 -11.28 42.04 18.04
N LYS A 178 -11.32 41.60 16.78
CA LYS A 178 -11.95 42.34 15.68
C LYS A 178 -13.45 42.57 15.90
N ILE A 179 -14.16 41.57 16.41
CA ILE A 179 -15.57 41.69 16.76
C ILE A 179 -15.76 42.71 17.88
N GLN A 180 -14.91 42.67 18.92
CA GLN A 180 -14.97 43.65 20.02
C GLN A 180 -14.70 45.08 19.53
N GLU A 181 -13.68 45.28 18.71
CA GLU A 181 -13.38 46.58 18.08
C GLU A 181 -14.60 47.13 17.31
N ALA A 182 -15.27 46.28 16.51
CA ALA A 182 -16.47 46.68 15.77
C ALA A 182 -17.66 47.02 16.67
N LEU A 183 -17.88 46.27 17.76
CA LEU A 183 -18.94 46.54 18.72
C LEU A 183 -18.71 47.87 19.46
N HIS A 184 -17.46 48.21 19.80
CA HIS A 184 -17.13 49.49 20.44
C HIS A 184 -17.17 50.68 19.46
N ALA A 185 -17.00 50.44 18.17
CA ALA A 185 -17.04 51.48 17.13
C ALA A 185 -18.46 51.89 16.69
N CYS A 186 -19.50 51.15 17.10
CA CYS A 186 -20.90 51.53 16.91
C CYS A 186 -21.52 51.97 18.25
N PRO A 187 -21.54 53.27 18.59
CA PRO A 187 -22.39 53.75 19.66
C PRO A 187 -23.84 53.53 19.20
N LEU A 188 -24.59 52.74 19.95
CA LEU A 188 -26.05 52.74 19.88
C LEU A 188 -26.51 54.16 20.24
N GLY A 189 -26.93 54.91 19.22
CA GLY A 189 -27.60 56.21 19.39
C GLY A 189 -28.99 56.05 19.99
#